data_AF-S4PK81-F1
#
_entry.id   AF-S4PK81-F1
#
_cell.length_a   1.000
_cell.length_b   1.000
_cell.length_c   1.000
_cell.angle_alpha   90.00
_cell.angle_beta   90.00
_cell.angle_gamma   90.00
#
_symmetry.space_group_name_H-M   'P 1'
#
loop_
_entity.id
_entity.type
_entity.pdbx_description
1 polymer ?
#
loop_
_entity_poly.entity_id
_entity_poly.type
_entity_poly.pdbx_seq_one_letter_code
_entity_poly.pdbx_strand_id
1 'polypeptide(L)'
;MAETSEAKPSASAPGGDAGGEEEKRDERMLECNICLDTARDAVVSMCGHLFCWPCLHQWLETRPSRQVCPVCKAAISREKVIPLYGRGNTKQEDP
;
A
#
# COMPACT_ATOMS: atom_id res chain seq x y z
N MET A 1 34.53 22.37 -38.66
CA MET A 1 33.30 23.19 -38.76
C MET A 1 32.57 22.68 -39.97
N ALA A 2 31.41 22.04 -39.80
CA ALA A 2 30.54 21.66 -40.90
C ALA A 2 29.14 22.13 -40.51
N GLU A 3 28.64 23.05 -41.31
CA GLU A 3 27.42 23.83 -41.14
C GLU A 3 26.27 23.21 -41.95
N THR A 4 25.04 23.29 -41.40
CA THR A 4 23.72 23.49 -42.07
C THR A 4 23.23 22.39 -43.05
N SER A 5 21.95 22.09 -43.26
CA SER A 5 20.61 22.47 -42.74
C SER A 5 19.59 21.48 -43.37
N GLU A 6 18.57 21.05 -42.60
CA GLU A 6 17.09 21.01 -42.86
C GLU A 6 16.54 20.52 -44.25
N ALA A 7 15.40 19.82 -44.44
CA ALA A 7 14.36 19.15 -43.64
C ALA A 7 13.40 18.35 -44.60
N LYS A 8 12.76 17.27 -44.10
CA LYS A 8 11.40 16.64 -44.31
C LYS A 8 10.62 16.75 -45.67
N PRO A 9 9.52 15.97 -45.95
CA PRO A 9 8.76 14.98 -45.14
C PRO A 9 8.31 13.70 -45.89
N SER A 10 7.71 12.73 -45.19
CA SER A 10 6.45 12.11 -45.67
C SER A 10 5.72 11.45 -44.51
N ALA A 11 4.42 11.69 -44.44
CA ALA A 11 3.52 11.23 -43.40
C ALA A 11 2.85 9.91 -43.79
N SER A 12 2.63 9.05 -42.80
CA SER A 12 1.52 8.09 -42.76
C SER A 12 1.12 7.89 -41.30
N ALA A 13 -0.12 8.24 -40.96
CA ALA A 13 -0.78 7.96 -39.67
C ALA A 13 -1.43 6.55 -39.71
N PRO A 14 -2.27 6.19 -38.73
CA PRO A 14 -1.94 5.67 -37.41
C PRO A 14 -2.27 4.17 -37.31
N GLY A 15 -1.38 3.36 -36.74
CA GLY A 15 -1.67 1.98 -36.40
C GLY A 15 -2.02 1.90 -34.92
N GLY A 16 -3.32 1.77 -34.62
CA GLY A 16 -3.77 1.41 -33.27
C GLY A 16 -3.37 -0.03 -32.96
N ASP A 17 -2.72 -0.21 -31.82
CA ASP A 17 -2.87 -1.43 -31.05
C ASP A 17 -3.43 -1.01 -29.69
N ALA A 18 -4.69 -1.36 -29.47
CA ALA A 18 -5.38 -1.24 -28.21
C ALA A 18 -4.81 -2.31 -27.27
N GLY A 19 -3.58 -2.08 -26.79
CA GLY A 19 -3.12 -2.66 -25.54
C GLY A 19 -3.92 -1.97 -24.45
N GLY A 20 -4.99 -2.61 -23.98
CA GLY A 20 -5.68 -2.19 -22.78
C GLY A 20 -4.67 -2.13 -21.66
N GLU A 21 -4.23 -0.92 -21.33
CA GLU A 21 -3.63 -0.62 -20.05
C GLU A 21 -4.76 -0.81 -19.04
N GLU A 22 -4.95 -2.04 -18.59
CA GLU A 22 -5.48 -2.26 -17.26
C GLU A 22 -4.42 -1.65 -16.33
N GLU A 23 -4.49 -0.34 -16.11
CA GLU A 23 -4.12 0.24 -14.84
C GLU A 23 -4.99 -0.48 -13.82
N LYS A 24 -4.52 -1.65 -13.40
CA LYS A 24 -4.92 -2.31 -12.18
C LYS A 24 -4.56 -1.30 -11.13
N ARG A 25 -5.50 -0.38 -10.87
CA ARG A 25 -5.45 0.58 -9.79
C ARG A 25 -4.93 -0.25 -8.64
N ASP A 26 -3.72 0.06 -8.19
CA ASP A 26 -3.22 -0.41 -6.91
C ASP A 26 -4.23 0.15 -5.92
N GLU A 27 -5.34 -0.57 -5.79
CA GLU A 27 -6.23 -0.51 -4.67
C GLU A 27 -5.27 -0.74 -3.52
N ARG A 28 -4.94 0.37 -2.86
CA ARG A 28 -3.89 0.44 -1.87
C ARG A 28 -4.37 -0.38 -0.70
N MET A 29 -4.22 -1.70 -0.81
CA MET A 29 -4.61 -2.64 0.20
C MET A 29 -3.78 -2.31 1.42
N LEU A 30 -4.45 -2.19 2.55
CA LEU A 30 -3.77 -1.95 3.82
C LEU A 30 -2.99 -3.22 4.13
N GLU A 31 -1.66 -3.21 4.07
CA GLU A 31 -0.83 -4.39 4.34
C GLU A 31 -0.30 -4.38 5.78
N CYS A 32 -0.45 -5.52 6.47
CA CYS A 32 0.01 -5.67 7.85
C CYS A 32 1.51 -5.98 7.93
N ASN A 33 2.26 -5.18 8.69
CA ASN A 33 3.71 -5.36 8.89
C ASN A 33 4.12 -6.56 9.79
N ILE A 34 3.17 -7.42 10.17
CA ILE A 34 3.45 -8.65 10.95
C ILE A 34 3.17 -9.90 10.11
N CYS A 35 1.98 -10.00 9.52
CA CYS A 35 1.59 -11.16 8.72
C CYS A 35 1.83 -10.99 7.22
N LEU A 36 2.18 -9.78 6.76
CA LEU A 36 2.48 -9.45 5.36
C LEU A 36 1.32 -9.81 4.40
N ASP A 37 0.10 -9.61 4.88
CA ASP A 37 -1.16 -9.84 4.16
C ASP A 37 -2.08 -8.64 4.39
N THR A 38 -3.20 -8.61 3.67
CA THR A 38 -4.27 -7.62 3.83
C THR A 38 -4.69 -7.53 5.30
N ALA A 39 -4.60 -6.32 5.83
CA ALA A 39 -4.82 -6.01 7.23
C ALA A 39 -6.30 -6.11 7.58
N ARG A 40 -6.63 -7.13 8.39
CA ARG A 40 -7.95 -7.30 8.99
C ARG A 40 -8.01 -6.49 10.27
N ASP A 41 -9.08 -5.74 10.45
CA ASP A 41 -9.22 -4.77 11.56
C ASP A 41 -7.97 -3.88 11.64
N ALA A 42 -7.67 -3.23 10.51
CA ALA A 42 -6.45 -2.47 10.34
C ALA A 42 -6.31 -1.38 11.42
N VAL A 43 -5.17 -1.37 12.09
CA VAL A 43 -4.80 -0.35 13.08
C VAL A 43 -3.47 0.28 12.72
N VAL A 44 -3.35 1.57 12.98
CA VAL A 44 -2.11 2.32 12.85
C VAL A 44 -1.63 2.73 14.24
N SER A 45 -0.36 2.43 14.51
CA SER A 45 0.34 2.89 15.71
C SER A 45 0.64 4.39 15.64
N MET A 46 0.88 5.05 16.78
CA MET A 46 1.25 6.47 16.80
C MET A 46 2.52 6.80 15.99
N CYS A 47 3.39 5.81 15.75
CA CYS A 47 4.58 5.96 14.90
C CYS A 47 4.30 5.75 13.40
N GLY A 48 3.05 5.51 13.00
CA GLY A 48 2.62 5.42 11.60
C GLY A 48 2.63 4.02 10.98
N HIS A 49 3.11 2.99 11.69
CA HIS A 49 3.11 1.62 11.14
C HIS A 49 1.76 0.93 11.29
N LEU A 50 1.40 0.16 10.25
CA LEU A 50 0.11 -0.49 10.06
C LEU A 50 0.16 -1.99 10.36
N PHE A 51 -0.86 -2.49 11.06
CA PHE A 51 -0.98 -3.90 11.46
C PHE A 51 -2.43 -4.36 11.44
N CYS A 52 -2.66 -5.68 11.39
CA CYS A 52 -3.92 -6.25 11.87
C CYS A 52 -4.00 -6.05 13.38
N TRP A 53 -5.18 -5.71 13.90
CA TRP A 53 -5.41 -5.71 15.35
C TRP A 53 -5.02 -7.02 16.05
N PRO A 54 -5.45 -8.22 15.60
CA PRO A 54 -5.06 -9.48 16.27
C PRO A 54 -3.54 -9.72 16.25
N CYS A 55 -2.85 -9.35 15.17
CA CYS A 55 -1.40 -9.51 15.08
C CYS A 55 -0.66 -8.60 16.06
N LEU A 56 -1.05 -7.32 16.13
CA LEU A 56 -0.45 -6.38 17.06
C LEU A 56 -0.78 -6.74 18.51
N HIS A 57 -2.02 -7.15 18.79
CA HIS A 57 -2.47 -7.54 20.12
C HIS A 57 -1.66 -8.73 20.65
N GLN A 58 -1.52 -9.81 19.88
CA GLN A 58 -0.69 -10.96 20.26
C GLN A 58 0.79 -10.58 20.48
N TRP A 59 1.33 -9.69 19.66
CA TRP A 59 2.69 -9.18 19.82
C TRP A 59 2.89 -8.48 21.18
N LEU A 60 1.94 -7.61 21.55
CA LEU A 60 1.98 -6.88 22.81
C LEU A 60 1.77 -7.80 24.03
N GLU A 61 0.92 -8.83 23.91
CA GLU A 61 0.70 -9.82 24.98
C GLU A 61 1.91 -10.73 25.21
N THR A 62 2.62 -11.10 24.14
CA THR A 62 3.84 -11.93 24.26
C THR A 62 4.99 -11.17 24.94
N ARG A 63 4.93 -9.83 24.97
CA ARG A 63 6.02 -8.95 25.44
C ARG A 63 5.51 -7.84 26.37
N PRO A 64 4.93 -8.18 27.53
CA PRO A 64 4.29 -7.19 28.41
C PRO A 64 5.29 -6.14 28.93
N SER A 65 6.55 -6.52 29.15
CA SER A 65 7.62 -5.60 29.59
C SER A 65 8.20 -4.73 28.47
N ARG A 66 7.88 -5.00 27.19
CA ARG A 66 8.46 -4.31 26.02
C ARG A 66 7.40 -4.02 24.98
N GLN A 67 6.58 -3.02 25.27
CA GLN A 67 5.54 -2.50 24.38
C GLN A 67 6.15 -1.59 23.30
N VAL A 68 6.76 -2.20 22.30
CA VAL A 68 7.45 -1.49 21.20
C VAL A 68 6.93 -1.92 19.83
N CYS A 69 6.98 -0.98 18.88
CA CYS A 69 6.67 -1.22 17.48
C CYS A 69 7.54 -2.35 16.90
N PRO A 70 6.95 -3.37 16.24
CA PRO A 70 7.70 -4.41 15.54
C PRO A 70 8.67 -3.84 14.48
N VAL A 71 8.30 -2.72 13.86
CA VAL A 71 9.06 -2.09 12.77
C VAL A 71 10.14 -1.16 13.31
N CYS A 72 9.76 0.02 13.83
CA CYS A 72 10.72 1.07 14.21
C CYS A 72 11.12 1.10 15.69
N LYS A 73 10.62 0.17 16.51
CA LYS A 73 10.89 0.06 17.96
C LYS A 73 10.41 1.25 18.81
N ALA A 74 9.68 2.20 18.25
CA ALA A 74 9.02 3.26 19.02
C ALA A 74 8.06 2.67 20.07
N ALA A 75 7.86 3.38 21.18
CA ALA A 75 6.91 2.97 22.21
C ALA A 75 5.49 2.91 21.64
N ILE A 76 4.76 1.83 21.94
CA ILE A 76 3.36 1.62 21.58
C ILE A 76 2.59 1.30 22.86
N SER A 77 1.31 1.67 22.92
CA SER A 77 0.37 1.09 23.88
C SER A 77 -0.88 0.62 23.14
N ARG A 78 -1.51 -0.42 23.68
CA ARG A 78 -2.71 -1.05 23.11
C ARG A 78 -3.87 -0.05 22.96
N GLU A 79 -3.95 0.91 23.88
CA GLU A 79 -5.00 1.93 23.94
C GLU A 79 -4.72 3.12 23.01
N LYS A 80 -3.49 3.24 22.50
CA LYS A 80 -3.03 4.37 21.68
C LYS A 80 -2.87 4.01 20.20
N VAL A 81 -3.61 3.02 19.73
CA VAL A 81 -3.69 2.70 18.30
C VAL A 81 -4.95 3.31 17.70
N ILE A 82 -4.86 3.71 16.44
CA ILE A 82 -5.95 4.34 15.71
C ILE A 82 -6.50 3.28 14.73
N PRO A 83 -7.74 2.80 14.90
CA PRO A 83 -8.34 1.92 13.92
C PRO A 83 -8.63 2.68 12.62
N LEU A 84 -8.38 2.02 11.49
CA LEU A 84 -8.66 2.56 10.17
C LEU A 84 -9.95 1.97 9.63
N TYR A 85 -10.93 2.83 9.43
CA TYR A 85 -12.19 2.51 8.76
C TYR A 85 -12.23 3.30 7.45
N GLY A 86 -12.14 2.62 6.32
CA GLY A 86 -12.07 3.27 5.00
C GLY A 86 -12.49 2.33 3.87
N ARG A 87 -12.80 2.91 2.70
CA ARG A 87 -13.22 2.22 1.47
C ARG A 87 -12.07 1.43 0.82
N GLY A 88 -11.46 0.51 1.55
CA GLY A 88 -10.32 -0.31 1.10
C GLY A 88 -10.60 -1.80 1.06
N ASN A 89 -11.84 -2.23 1.30
CA ASN A 89 -12.23 -3.64 1.32
C ASN A 89 -13.43 -3.88 0.40
N THR A 90 -13.24 -3.69 -0.89
CA THR A 90 -14.22 -4.05 -1.94
C THR A 90 -13.66 -5.15 -2.82
N LYS A 91 -13.47 -6.34 -2.23
CA LYS A 91 -13.69 -7.56 -3.01
C LYS A 91 -15.16 -7.94 -2.81
N GLN A 92 -16.05 -7.22 -3.51
CA GLN A 92 -17.36 -7.77 -3.84
C GLN A 92 -17.12 -8.64 -5.07
N GLU A 93 -17.06 -9.95 -4.87
CA GLU A 93 -17.25 -10.89 -5.98
C GLU A 93 -18.77 -11.01 -6.15
N ASP A 94 -19.31 -10.29 -7.14
CA ASP A 94 -20.70 -10.42 -7.58
C ASP A 94 -20.87 -11.83 -8.20
N PRO A 95 -21.92 -12.60 -7.82
CA PRO A 95 -22.11 -13.98 -8.25
C PRO A 95 -22.45 -14.15 -9.75
#